data_AF-A0A316WPB0-F1
#
_entry.id   AF-A0A316WPB0-F1
#
_cell.length_a   1.000
_cell.length_b   1.000
_cell.length_c   1.000
_cell.angle_alpha   90.00
_cell.angle_beta   90.00
_cell.angle_gamma   90.00
#
_symmetry.space_group_name_H-M   'P 1'
#
loop_
_entity.id
_entity.type
_entity.pdbx_description
1 polymer ?
#
loop_
_entity_poly.entity_id
_entity_poly.type
_entity_poly.pdbx_seq_one_letter_code
_entity_poly.pdbx_strand_id
1 'polypeptide(L)'
;MKRVLLGAGIIFLSSCNNDMNSVNEQTAAAETPTTQIAGKRVCPSDAMREEILQKDPAARARVEAIEQLTEKRLNDIKVGKVLADGTVEIPVVFNVVYNTSSENVSDARLQSQIDVLNKDFGATNSDINNTPAEFVPVKAGDTKIRFKLSKTVRKQSSTTIWNPDDNKMKSSTTGIAATSPDNYLNIWIVNKMTDGTLGYAYYPGTITASLDGVVIAAPYIGTGSGTAAPYNLGRTTTHEVGHYLNLPHLWGSSNTGCQTDYSNDTPASPGPNFGVPSYPLNRVCGGVSRSQIFMNYMDYVDDKVMHMFTANQKQRMQAVVSASGPRSGLRLY
;
A
#
# COMPACT_ATOMS: atom_id res chain seq x y z
N MET A 1 -27.20 19.34 64.74
CA MET A 1 -26.49 19.57 66.04
C MET A 1 -24.98 19.48 65.79
N LYS A 2 -24.16 20.35 66.42
CA LYS A 2 -22.75 20.19 66.92
C LYS A 2 -21.87 19.04 66.32
N ARG A 3 -20.56 19.12 65.98
CA ARG A 3 -19.41 20.09 65.95
C ARG A 3 -18.45 19.60 64.81
N VAL A 4 -17.44 20.28 64.23
CA VAL A 4 -16.64 21.51 64.46
C VAL A 4 -15.24 21.33 65.12
N LEU A 5 -14.20 21.37 64.25
CA LEU A 5 -12.79 21.81 64.40
C LEU A 5 -11.66 20.98 65.07
N LEU A 6 -10.42 21.38 64.69
CA LEU A 6 -9.03 21.03 65.10
C LEU A 6 -8.38 19.77 64.48
N GLY A 7 -7.09 19.75 64.07
CA GLY A 7 -6.11 20.85 63.86
C GLY A 7 -4.66 20.53 64.30
N ALA A 8 -3.68 20.63 63.38
CA ALA A 8 -2.21 20.52 63.57
C ALA A 8 -1.64 19.17 64.10
N GLY A 9 -0.40 18.75 63.85
CA GLY A 9 0.69 19.31 63.03
C GLY A 9 2.04 19.38 63.78
N ILE A 10 2.99 18.48 63.50
CA ILE A 10 4.38 18.52 64.01
C ILE A 10 5.37 18.15 62.90
N ILE A 11 6.49 18.87 62.83
CA ILE A 11 7.59 18.75 61.87
C ILE A 11 8.86 18.29 62.61
N PHE A 12 9.71 17.48 61.98
CA PHE A 12 11.15 17.43 62.29
C PHE A 12 12.00 17.34 61.01
N LEU A 13 13.24 17.82 61.10
CA LEU A 13 14.13 18.21 59.99
C LEU A 13 15.43 17.37 59.93
N SER A 14 16.24 17.65 58.91
CA SER A 14 17.66 17.27 58.70
C SER A 14 17.92 15.89 58.09
N SER A 15 18.95 15.68 57.25
CA SER A 15 20.03 16.57 56.79
C SER A 15 20.52 16.20 55.37
N CYS A 16 21.27 17.10 54.73
CA CYS A 16 21.91 16.87 53.43
C CYS A 16 23.26 16.14 53.57
N ASN A 17 23.73 15.49 52.50
CA ASN A 17 25.17 15.43 52.22
C ASN A 17 25.42 15.48 50.70
N ASN A 18 26.32 16.37 50.28
CA ASN A 18 26.87 16.43 48.92
C ASN A 18 28.32 15.94 48.99
N ASP A 19 28.76 15.15 48.02
CA ASP A 19 30.18 15.02 47.69
C ASP A 19 30.36 15.23 46.19
N MET A 20 31.25 16.16 45.82
CA MET A 20 31.74 16.35 44.46
C MET A 20 33.19 15.86 44.42
N ASN A 21 33.57 15.15 43.35
CA ASN A 21 34.96 15.17 42.90
C ASN A 21 35.04 15.03 41.37
N SER A 22 35.97 15.79 40.80
CA SER A 22 36.27 15.98 39.37
C SER A 22 37.39 15.01 38.91
N VAL A 23 37.86 14.93 37.65
CA VAL A 23 37.79 15.76 36.44
C VAL A 23 37.94 14.86 35.18
N ASN A 24 37.57 15.36 33.99
CA ASN A 24 38.11 15.13 32.62
C ASN A 24 38.74 13.78 32.16
N GLU A 25 38.76 13.41 30.88
CA GLU A 25 38.01 13.79 29.65
C GLU A 25 38.62 12.93 28.51
N GLN A 26 37.82 12.16 27.77
CA GLN A 26 38.25 11.69 26.44
C GLN A 26 37.08 11.32 25.53
N THR A 27 37.20 11.74 24.28
CA THR A 27 36.16 11.73 23.25
C THR A 27 35.87 10.34 22.68
N ALA A 28 34.59 9.97 22.64
CA ALA A 28 34.07 9.04 21.64
C ALA A 28 32.68 9.52 21.20
N ALA A 29 32.55 9.89 19.92
CA ALA A 29 31.25 10.20 19.34
C ALA A 29 30.45 8.90 19.21
N ALA A 30 29.50 8.68 20.10
CA ALA A 30 28.54 7.58 19.98
C ALA A 30 27.48 7.98 18.94
N GLU A 31 27.64 7.50 17.71
CA GLU A 31 26.55 7.50 16.72
C GLU A 31 25.35 6.78 17.33
N THR A 32 24.20 7.44 17.39
CA THR A 32 22.93 6.80 17.81
C THR A 32 22.43 5.91 16.66
N PRO A 33 22.43 4.57 16.77
CA PRO A 33 21.77 3.75 15.78
C PRO A 33 20.26 3.85 16.03
N THR A 34 19.59 4.77 15.35
CA THR A 34 18.11 4.86 15.33
C THR A 34 17.51 3.72 14.52
N THR A 35 17.74 2.49 14.97
CA THR A 35 17.12 1.29 14.42
C THR A 35 15.71 1.17 15.00
N GLN A 36 14.77 1.96 14.46
CA GLN A 36 13.37 1.60 14.64
C GLN A 36 13.18 0.21 14.03
N ILE A 37 12.81 -0.77 14.87
CA ILE A 37 12.30 -2.04 14.38
C ILE A 37 11.02 -1.70 13.62
N ALA A 38 11.07 -1.81 12.29
CA ALA A 38 9.93 -1.49 11.46
C ALA A 38 8.75 -2.39 11.82
N GLY A 39 7.56 -1.80 11.84
CA GLY A 39 6.31 -2.56 11.96
C GLY A 39 6.13 -3.50 10.76
N LYS A 40 5.16 -4.41 10.87
CA LYS A 40 4.70 -5.21 9.73
C LYS A 40 4.05 -4.32 8.67
N ARG A 41 3.97 -4.77 7.41
CA ARG A 41 3.13 -4.12 6.39
C ARG A 41 1.68 -4.10 6.86
N VAL A 42 1.06 -2.93 6.78
CA VAL A 42 -0.37 -2.72 7.08
C VAL A 42 -0.98 -1.97 5.92
N CYS A 43 -2.01 -2.57 5.32
CA CYS A 43 -2.86 -1.99 4.29
C CYS A 43 -4.34 -2.34 4.63
N PRO A 44 -5.23 -1.34 4.82
CA PRO A 44 -6.63 -1.59 5.14
C PRO A 44 -7.53 -1.86 3.92
N SER A 45 -7.01 -1.82 2.68
CA SER A 45 -7.80 -1.82 1.43
C SER A 45 -8.90 -2.89 1.35
N ASP A 46 -8.60 -4.13 1.76
CA ASP A 46 -9.57 -5.24 1.73
C ASP A 46 -10.64 -5.13 2.83
N ALA A 47 -10.27 -4.64 4.02
CA ALA A 47 -11.20 -4.36 5.11
C ALA A 47 -12.10 -3.15 4.79
N MET A 48 -11.54 -2.10 4.18
CA MET A 48 -12.30 -0.93 3.70
C MET A 48 -13.28 -1.32 2.58
N ARG A 49 -12.88 -2.22 1.67
CA ARG A 49 -13.79 -2.80 0.67
C ARG A 49 -14.95 -3.51 1.37
N GLU A 50 -14.67 -4.44 2.27
CA GLU A 50 -15.71 -5.20 2.97
C GLU A 50 -16.68 -4.28 3.76
N GLU A 51 -16.16 -3.30 4.50
CA GLU A 51 -16.98 -2.33 5.23
C GLU A 51 -17.90 -1.51 4.30
N ILE A 52 -17.37 -1.05 3.17
CA ILE A 52 -18.15 -0.36 2.14
C ILE A 52 -19.23 -1.29 1.57
N LEU A 53 -18.89 -2.53 1.22
CA LEU A 53 -19.84 -3.49 0.64
C LEU A 53 -20.94 -3.89 1.62
N GLN A 54 -20.69 -3.86 2.93
CA GLN A 54 -21.71 -4.04 3.97
C GLN A 54 -22.66 -2.83 4.07
N LYS A 55 -22.17 -1.61 3.87
CA LYS A 55 -22.91 -0.36 4.10
C LYS A 55 -23.57 0.26 2.85
N ASP A 56 -23.02 0.06 1.65
CA ASP A 56 -23.55 0.54 0.37
C ASP A 56 -23.96 -0.63 -0.55
N PRO A 57 -25.27 -0.98 -0.60
CA PRO A 57 -25.79 -1.99 -1.53
C PRO A 57 -25.55 -1.67 -3.01
N ALA A 58 -25.44 -0.38 -3.38
CA ALA A 58 -25.13 0.02 -4.74
C ALA A 58 -23.64 -0.19 -5.05
N ALA A 59 -22.72 0.00 -4.10
CA ALA A 59 -21.32 -0.44 -4.23
C ALA A 59 -21.22 -1.94 -4.44
N ARG A 60 -22.00 -2.72 -3.67
CA ARG A 60 -22.07 -4.18 -3.82
C ARG A 60 -22.49 -4.59 -5.23
N ALA A 61 -23.60 -4.05 -5.74
CA ALA A 61 -24.05 -4.33 -7.10
C ALA A 61 -23.02 -3.92 -8.18
N ARG A 62 -22.33 -2.77 -8.01
CA ARG A 62 -21.25 -2.34 -8.91
C ARG A 62 -20.07 -3.32 -8.89
N VAL A 63 -19.63 -3.75 -7.71
CA VAL A 63 -18.49 -4.66 -7.54
C VAL A 63 -18.81 -6.07 -8.05
N GLU A 64 -20.00 -6.60 -7.77
CA GLU A 64 -20.46 -7.88 -8.32
C GLU A 64 -20.46 -7.87 -9.87
N ALA A 65 -20.97 -6.80 -10.49
CA ALA A 65 -20.92 -6.63 -11.94
C ALA A 65 -19.48 -6.52 -12.48
N ILE A 66 -18.55 -5.91 -11.73
CA ILE A 66 -17.13 -5.82 -12.11
C ILE A 66 -16.44 -7.18 -12.04
N GLU A 67 -16.71 -8.00 -11.02
CA GLU A 67 -16.14 -9.36 -10.94
C GLU A 67 -16.71 -10.25 -12.06
N GLN A 68 -18.02 -10.21 -12.32
CA GLN A 68 -18.65 -10.93 -13.45
C GLN A 68 -18.08 -10.53 -14.81
N LEU A 69 -17.92 -9.22 -15.06
CA LEU A 69 -17.28 -8.69 -16.26
C LEU A 69 -15.82 -9.16 -16.37
N THR A 70 -15.09 -9.15 -15.25
CA THR A 70 -13.70 -9.60 -15.19
C THR A 70 -13.61 -11.07 -15.53
N GLU A 71 -14.35 -11.95 -14.85
CA GLU A 71 -14.38 -13.40 -15.10
C GLU A 71 -14.77 -13.72 -16.55
N LYS A 72 -15.82 -13.09 -17.07
CA LYS A 72 -16.20 -13.23 -18.48
C LYS A 72 -15.02 -12.87 -19.40
N ARG A 73 -14.34 -11.75 -19.14
CA ARG A 73 -13.19 -11.31 -19.93
C ARG A 73 -11.98 -12.25 -19.79
N LEU A 74 -11.75 -12.85 -18.61
CA LEU A 74 -10.73 -13.89 -18.41
C LEU A 74 -11.01 -15.12 -19.29
N ASN A 75 -12.28 -15.44 -19.53
CA ASN A 75 -12.69 -16.54 -20.39
C ASN A 75 -12.68 -16.15 -21.89
N ASP A 76 -13.17 -14.97 -22.25
CA ASP A 76 -13.16 -14.47 -23.63
C ASP A 76 -11.73 -14.25 -24.17
N ILE A 77 -10.78 -13.83 -23.31
CA ILE A 77 -9.35 -13.68 -23.70
C ILE A 77 -8.72 -15.03 -24.10
N LYS A 78 -9.18 -16.16 -23.54
CA LYS A 78 -8.74 -17.51 -23.97
C LYS A 78 -9.20 -17.86 -25.40
N VAL A 79 -10.12 -17.10 -25.98
CA VAL A 79 -10.70 -17.30 -27.32
C VAL A 79 -10.24 -16.22 -28.33
N GLY A 80 -9.55 -15.17 -27.85
CA GLY A 80 -8.68 -14.32 -28.66
C GLY A 80 -9.34 -13.11 -29.33
N LYS A 81 -8.97 -11.91 -28.85
CA LYS A 81 -8.74 -10.67 -29.62
C LYS A 81 -8.22 -9.58 -28.67
N VAL A 82 -6.94 -9.25 -28.76
CA VAL A 82 -6.32 -8.10 -28.08
C VAL A 82 -5.84 -7.13 -29.16
N LEU A 83 -5.81 -5.83 -28.82
CA LEU A 83 -5.32 -4.76 -29.70
C LEU A 83 -3.82 -4.92 -30.01
N ALA A 84 -3.30 -4.12 -30.97
CA ALA A 84 -2.05 -4.37 -31.69
C ALA A 84 -0.78 -4.65 -30.85
N ASP A 85 -0.67 -4.15 -29.62
CA ASP A 85 0.33 -4.61 -28.63
C ASP A 85 -0.25 -4.86 -27.21
N GLY A 86 -1.45 -4.34 -26.94
CA GLY A 86 -2.18 -4.47 -25.68
C GLY A 86 -1.81 -3.44 -24.60
N THR A 87 -0.91 -2.48 -24.86
CA THR A 87 -0.41 -1.55 -23.82
C THR A 87 -1.43 -0.48 -23.43
N VAL A 88 -1.44 -0.12 -22.14
CA VAL A 88 -2.19 1.00 -21.57
C VAL A 88 -1.24 1.87 -20.74
N GLU A 89 -1.08 3.14 -21.13
CA GLU A 89 -0.36 4.15 -20.35
C GLU A 89 -1.35 4.88 -19.43
N ILE A 90 -1.22 4.67 -18.12
CA ILE A 90 -2.00 5.34 -17.09
C ILE A 90 -1.31 6.66 -16.71
N PRO A 91 -1.97 7.81 -16.91
CA PRO A 91 -1.45 9.09 -16.45
C PRO A 91 -1.64 9.24 -14.93
N VAL A 92 -0.59 9.70 -14.25
CA VAL A 92 -0.52 9.75 -12.77
C VAL A 92 -0.44 11.20 -12.29
N VAL A 93 -1.22 11.51 -11.24
CA VAL A 93 -1.13 12.76 -10.49
C VAL A 93 -0.70 12.46 -9.06
N PHE A 94 0.46 13.00 -8.64
CA PHE A 94 0.89 12.95 -7.24
C PHE A 94 0.36 14.15 -6.47
N ASN A 95 -0.36 13.90 -5.38
CA ASN A 95 -0.94 14.90 -4.50
C ASN A 95 -0.20 14.88 -3.14
N VAL A 96 0.87 15.66 -3.02
CA VAL A 96 1.74 15.68 -1.82
C VAL A 96 1.17 16.63 -0.76
N VAL A 97 0.66 16.06 0.33
CA VAL A 97 0.19 16.78 1.52
C VAL A 97 1.20 16.60 2.65
N TYR A 98 1.90 17.68 3.01
CA TYR A 98 3.03 17.64 3.94
C TYR A 98 2.83 18.62 5.11
N ASN A 99 3.38 18.33 6.29
CA ASN A 99 3.41 19.27 7.41
C ASN A 99 4.74 20.04 7.46
N THR A 100 5.85 19.33 7.28
CA THR A 100 7.22 19.87 7.34
C THR A 100 7.95 19.76 5.99
N SER A 101 9.01 20.55 5.80
CA SER A 101 9.79 20.53 4.54
C SER A 101 10.45 19.17 4.24
N SER A 102 10.76 18.37 5.27
CA SER A 102 11.28 17.00 5.13
C SER A 102 10.22 15.99 4.67
N GLU A 103 8.94 16.27 4.89
CA GLU A 103 7.81 15.47 4.40
C GLU A 103 7.39 15.86 2.96
N ASN A 104 7.86 17.00 2.46
CA ASN A 104 7.60 17.48 1.10
C ASN A 104 8.44 16.69 0.07
N VAL A 105 8.00 15.47 -0.23
CA VAL A 105 8.70 14.47 -1.08
C VAL A 105 9.20 15.07 -2.39
N SER A 106 10.51 14.97 -2.66
CA SER A 106 11.12 15.56 -3.87
C SER A 106 10.58 14.95 -5.16
N ASP A 107 10.55 15.73 -6.25
CA ASP A 107 10.10 15.22 -7.56
C ASP A 107 10.97 14.08 -8.08
N ALA A 108 12.27 14.05 -7.74
CA ALA A 108 13.15 12.93 -8.04
C ALA A 108 12.70 11.62 -7.36
N ARG A 109 12.22 11.69 -6.11
CA ARG A 109 11.68 10.51 -5.40
C ARG A 109 10.33 10.08 -5.97
N LEU A 110 9.48 11.03 -6.35
CA LEU A 110 8.22 10.75 -7.06
C LEU A 110 8.47 10.10 -8.43
N GLN A 111 9.44 10.58 -9.21
CA GLN A 111 9.85 9.95 -10.47
C GLN A 111 10.38 8.53 -10.24
N SER A 112 11.21 8.32 -9.21
CA SER A 112 11.68 6.97 -8.87
C SER A 112 10.55 5.98 -8.56
N GLN A 113 9.40 6.46 -8.07
CA GLN A 113 8.22 5.62 -7.86
C GLN A 113 7.54 5.23 -9.19
N ILE A 114 7.50 6.13 -10.17
CA ILE A 114 7.03 5.84 -11.53
C ILE A 114 7.96 4.83 -12.22
N ASP A 115 9.28 4.97 -12.03
CA ASP A 115 10.27 4.04 -12.55
C ASP A 115 10.12 2.64 -11.91
N VAL A 116 9.84 2.57 -10.61
CA VAL A 116 9.51 1.33 -9.89
C VAL A 116 8.24 0.68 -10.44
N LEU A 117 7.14 1.44 -10.56
CA LEU A 117 5.88 0.92 -11.09
C LEU A 117 6.06 0.37 -12.51
N ASN A 118 6.76 1.10 -13.39
CA ASN A 118 7.04 0.63 -14.75
C ASN A 118 7.95 -0.61 -14.80
N LYS A 119 8.88 -0.78 -13.85
CA LYS A 119 9.70 -2.00 -13.75
C LYS A 119 8.88 -3.21 -13.30
N ASP A 120 8.08 -3.04 -12.25
CA ASP A 120 7.28 -4.11 -11.64
C ASP A 120 6.16 -4.58 -12.56
N PHE A 121 5.37 -3.64 -13.10
CA PHE A 121 4.33 -3.93 -14.07
C PHE A 121 4.89 -4.31 -15.45
N GLY A 122 6.14 -3.96 -15.75
CA GLY A 122 6.84 -4.40 -16.95
C GLY A 122 7.56 -5.75 -16.83
N ALA A 123 7.65 -6.33 -15.63
CA ALA A 123 8.50 -7.48 -15.31
C ALA A 123 9.99 -7.28 -15.70
N THR A 124 10.50 -6.05 -15.55
CA THR A 124 11.91 -5.66 -15.80
C THR A 124 12.66 -5.27 -14.52
N ASN A 125 12.03 -5.49 -13.37
CA ASN A 125 12.64 -5.41 -12.04
C ASN A 125 13.75 -6.48 -11.87
N SER A 126 14.92 -6.09 -11.38
CA SER A 126 16.14 -6.93 -11.35
C SER A 126 16.04 -8.14 -10.42
N ASP A 127 15.15 -8.08 -9.43
CA ASP A 127 14.85 -9.13 -8.46
C ASP A 127 13.91 -10.22 -9.02
N ILE A 128 13.33 -10.07 -10.22
CA ILE A 128 12.41 -11.06 -10.80
C ILE A 128 13.05 -12.42 -11.09
N ASN A 129 14.38 -12.49 -11.16
CA ASN A 129 15.12 -13.74 -11.31
C ASN A 129 15.22 -14.55 -10.00
N ASN A 130 14.84 -13.97 -8.86
CA ASN A 130 14.80 -14.65 -7.56
C ASN A 130 13.55 -15.54 -7.38
N THR A 131 12.63 -15.54 -8.34
CA THR A 131 11.41 -16.36 -8.25
C THR A 131 11.74 -17.85 -8.27
N PRO A 132 11.29 -18.64 -7.29
CA PRO A 132 11.46 -20.09 -7.28
C PRO A 132 10.87 -20.77 -8.53
N ALA A 133 11.50 -21.86 -8.97
CA ALA A 133 11.13 -22.58 -10.19
C ALA A 133 9.65 -23.01 -10.23
N GLU A 134 9.06 -23.35 -9.08
CA GLU A 134 7.63 -23.69 -8.92
C GLU A 134 6.69 -22.57 -9.42
N PHE A 135 7.08 -21.29 -9.23
CA PHE A 135 6.24 -20.13 -9.56
C PHE A 135 6.65 -19.44 -10.88
N VAL A 136 7.70 -19.90 -11.56
CA VAL A 136 8.07 -19.39 -12.89
C VAL A 136 6.94 -19.55 -13.93
N PRO A 137 6.22 -20.69 -14.02
CA PRO A 137 5.14 -20.86 -15.01
C PRO A 137 3.94 -19.92 -14.83
N VAL A 138 3.72 -19.38 -13.62
CA VAL A 138 2.57 -18.51 -13.32
C VAL A 138 2.90 -17.02 -13.37
N LYS A 139 4.14 -16.63 -13.70
CA LYS A 139 4.54 -15.21 -13.81
C LYS A 139 3.67 -14.47 -14.83
N ALA A 140 3.26 -13.24 -14.48
CA ALA A 140 2.58 -12.31 -15.39
C ALA A 140 3.37 -12.03 -16.69
N GLY A 141 4.70 -11.99 -16.57
CA GLY A 141 5.56 -11.25 -17.50
C GLY A 141 5.13 -9.78 -17.55
N ASP A 142 5.35 -9.12 -18.69
CA ASP A 142 4.89 -7.76 -18.92
C ASP A 142 3.35 -7.66 -18.82
N THR A 143 2.83 -6.91 -17.84
CA THR A 143 1.37 -6.71 -17.64
C THR A 143 0.71 -5.88 -18.74
N LYS A 144 1.50 -5.20 -19.58
CA LYS A 144 1.04 -4.20 -20.55
C LYS A 144 0.38 -2.96 -19.91
N ILE A 145 0.60 -2.73 -18.62
CA ILE A 145 0.24 -1.48 -17.95
C ILE A 145 1.52 -0.66 -17.72
N ARG A 146 1.46 0.64 -18.01
CA ARG A 146 2.54 1.61 -17.80
C ARG A 146 2.02 2.84 -17.08
N PHE A 147 2.91 3.59 -16.46
CA PHE A 147 2.60 4.76 -15.66
C PHE A 147 3.45 5.95 -16.10
N LYS A 148 2.83 7.12 -16.17
CA LYS A 148 3.50 8.35 -16.59
C LYS A 148 3.10 9.49 -15.68
N LEU A 149 4.08 10.19 -15.11
CA LEU A 149 3.82 11.39 -14.32
C LEU A 149 3.24 12.48 -15.24
N SER A 150 2.02 12.90 -14.95
CA SER A 150 1.36 14.01 -15.63
C SER A 150 1.39 15.29 -14.83
N LYS A 151 1.32 15.20 -13.49
CA LYS A 151 1.32 16.38 -12.61
C LYS A 151 1.74 16.03 -11.19
N THR A 152 2.43 16.95 -10.53
CA THR A 152 2.57 16.99 -9.07
C THR A 152 1.80 18.19 -8.53
N VAL A 153 0.93 17.98 -7.55
CA VAL A 153 0.24 19.00 -6.78
C VAL A 153 0.75 18.91 -5.34
N ARG A 154 1.05 20.05 -4.71
CA ARG A 154 1.66 20.12 -3.38
C ARG A 154 0.88 21.07 -2.50
N LYS A 155 0.65 20.70 -1.24
CA LYS A 155 -0.02 21.56 -0.25
C LYS A 155 0.53 21.29 1.15
N GLN A 156 0.86 22.35 1.88
CA GLN A 156 1.19 22.25 3.29
C GLN A 156 -0.10 22.15 4.14
N SER A 157 -0.08 21.29 5.16
CA SER A 157 -1.20 21.08 6.08
C SER A 157 -0.70 20.99 7.52
N SER A 158 -1.50 21.41 8.51
CA SER A 158 -1.17 21.25 9.92
C SER A 158 -1.37 19.82 10.45
N THR A 159 -2.00 18.94 9.66
CA THR A 159 -2.29 17.55 10.04
C THR A 159 -1.01 16.68 10.03
N THR A 160 -0.73 16.04 11.17
CA THR A 160 0.49 15.22 11.39
C THR A 160 0.26 13.72 11.29
N ILE A 161 -1.00 13.26 11.40
CA ILE A 161 -1.43 11.87 11.26
C ILE A 161 -2.81 11.88 10.58
N TRP A 162 -3.02 10.99 9.62
CA TRP A 162 -4.25 10.87 8.84
C TRP A 162 -4.95 9.54 9.12
N ASN A 163 -6.27 9.54 9.23
CA ASN A 163 -7.05 8.30 9.30
C ASN A 163 -7.51 7.93 7.86
N PRO A 164 -7.22 6.72 7.35
CA PRO A 164 -7.72 6.24 6.05
C PRO A 164 -9.24 6.40 5.84
N ASP A 165 -10.03 6.25 6.91
CA ASP A 165 -11.50 6.28 6.86
C ASP A 165 -12.06 7.69 6.63
N ASP A 166 -11.34 8.73 7.06
CA ASP A 166 -11.88 10.10 7.09
C ASP A 166 -11.74 10.87 5.77
N ASN A 167 -10.93 10.35 4.85
CA ASN A 167 -10.64 10.95 3.54
C ASN A 167 -10.21 12.43 3.53
N LYS A 168 -9.79 13.01 4.67
CA LYS A 168 -9.47 14.44 4.77
C LYS A 168 -8.29 14.85 3.89
N MET A 169 -7.40 13.92 3.54
CA MET A 169 -6.29 14.19 2.60
C MET A 169 -6.79 14.45 1.17
N LYS A 170 -7.99 13.99 0.83
CA LYS A 170 -8.65 14.13 -0.47
C LYS A 170 -9.62 15.34 -0.54
N SER A 171 -9.81 16.06 0.57
CA SER A 171 -10.62 17.28 0.63
C SER A 171 -9.77 18.51 0.32
N SER A 172 -10.26 19.43 -0.51
CA SER A 172 -9.56 20.70 -0.83
C SER A 172 -9.32 21.60 0.39
N THR A 173 -10.10 21.45 1.47
CA THR A 173 -9.93 22.20 2.72
C THR A 173 -8.68 21.76 3.47
N THR A 174 -8.55 20.46 3.77
CA THR A 174 -7.50 19.89 4.64
C THR A 174 -6.31 19.30 3.87
N GLY A 175 -6.56 18.78 2.67
CA GLY A 175 -5.56 18.21 1.75
C GLY A 175 -5.80 18.71 0.32
N ILE A 176 -5.78 17.81 -0.67
CA ILE A 176 -5.86 18.14 -2.10
C ILE A 176 -7.01 17.35 -2.74
N ALA A 177 -7.91 18.01 -3.46
CA ALA A 177 -8.97 17.34 -4.22
C ALA A 177 -8.40 16.62 -5.45
N ALA A 178 -9.02 15.50 -5.84
CA ALA A 178 -8.60 14.69 -6.99
C ALA A 178 -8.56 15.53 -8.29
N THR A 179 -7.49 15.40 -9.05
CA THR A 179 -7.38 15.99 -10.40
C THR A 179 -8.00 15.02 -11.39
N SER A 180 -9.17 15.37 -11.95
CA SER A 180 -9.86 14.66 -13.03
C SER A 180 -9.86 13.12 -12.88
N PRO A 181 -10.40 12.57 -11.78
CA PRO A 181 -10.19 11.18 -11.36
C PRO A 181 -10.64 10.11 -12.38
N ASP A 182 -11.60 10.41 -13.26
CA ASP A 182 -12.02 9.49 -14.33
C ASP A 182 -10.91 9.23 -15.36
N ASN A 183 -9.94 10.15 -15.44
CA ASN A 183 -8.89 10.21 -16.46
C ASN A 183 -7.47 10.06 -15.90
N TYR A 184 -7.27 10.17 -14.57
CA TYR A 184 -5.94 10.12 -13.94
C TYR A 184 -5.95 9.28 -12.67
N LEU A 185 -4.95 8.40 -12.53
CA LEU A 185 -4.62 7.76 -11.27
C LEU A 185 -4.10 8.83 -10.30
N ASN A 186 -4.92 9.19 -9.32
CA ASN A 186 -4.54 10.10 -8.25
C ASN A 186 -3.87 9.30 -7.12
N ILE A 187 -2.64 9.69 -6.79
CA ILE A 187 -1.87 9.12 -5.69
C ILE A 187 -1.60 10.23 -4.67
N TRP A 188 -2.19 10.13 -3.48
CA TRP A 188 -1.90 11.06 -2.40
C TRP A 188 -0.70 10.60 -1.58
N ILE A 189 0.19 11.53 -1.26
CA ILE A 189 1.26 11.30 -0.30
C ILE A 189 0.92 12.09 0.95
N VAL A 190 0.84 11.40 2.07
CA VAL A 190 0.63 11.99 3.41
C VAL A 190 1.82 11.68 4.30
N ASN A 191 2.01 12.39 5.41
CA ASN A 191 3.15 12.15 6.30
C ASN A 191 3.08 10.79 7.03
N LYS A 192 2.02 10.54 7.79
CA LYS A 192 1.78 9.29 8.53
C LYS A 192 0.29 8.96 8.54
N MET A 193 -0.04 7.67 8.62
CA MET A 193 -1.40 7.20 8.83
C MET A 193 -1.55 6.49 10.18
N THR A 194 -2.78 6.34 10.66
CA THR A 194 -3.09 5.58 11.87
C THR A 194 -2.71 4.10 11.71
N ASP A 195 -2.57 3.41 12.84
CA ASP A 195 -2.42 1.95 12.92
C ASP A 195 -1.17 1.37 12.23
N GLY A 196 -0.20 2.23 11.89
CA GLY A 196 1.00 1.86 11.15
C GLY A 196 0.78 1.65 9.66
N THR A 197 -0.38 2.06 9.12
CA THR A 197 -0.74 1.91 7.70
C THR A 197 0.34 2.52 6.79
N LEU A 198 0.87 1.70 5.87
CA LEU A 198 1.88 2.16 4.90
C LEU A 198 1.23 2.82 3.68
N GLY A 199 0.12 2.23 3.24
CA GLY A 199 -0.64 2.62 2.06
C GLY A 199 -2.08 2.10 2.15
N TYR A 200 -2.97 2.65 1.33
CA TYR A 200 -4.27 2.07 1.02
C TYR A 200 -4.74 2.50 -0.37
N ALA A 201 -5.70 1.78 -0.93
CA ALA A 201 -6.36 2.10 -2.19
C ALA A 201 -7.86 1.87 -2.10
N TYR A 202 -8.62 2.57 -2.94
CA TYR A 202 -9.99 2.17 -3.24
C TYR A 202 -10.06 1.27 -4.47
N TYR A 203 -10.92 0.26 -4.35
CA TYR A 203 -11.23 -0.67 -5.42
C TYR A 203 -12.14 -0.05 -6.47
N PRO A 204 -12.11 -0.56 -7.72
CA PRO A 204 -13.08 -0.16 -8.72
C PRO A 204 -14.53 -0.36 -8.22
N GLY A 205 -15.35 0.68 -8.31
CA GLY A 205 -16.76 0.64 -7.95
C GLY A 205 -17.10 0.81 -6.46
N THR A 206 -16.13 0.78 -5.53
CA THR A 206 -16.44 0.91 -4.10
C THR A 206 -16.73 2.36 -3.67
N ILE A 207 -16.06 3.35 -4.27
CA ILE A 207 -16.17 4.76 -3.86
C ILE A 207 -16.49 5.69 -5.04
N THR A 208 -16.91 6.91 -4.76
CA THR A 208 -17.09 7.97 -5.77
C THR A 208 -15.75 8.42 -6.36
N ALA A 209 -15.71 8.74 -7.66
CA ALA A 209 -14.48 9.12 -8.37
C ALA A 209 -13.65 10.22 -7.65
N SER A 210 -14.30 11.20 -7.02
CA SER A 210 -13.65 12.26 -6.23
C SER A 210 -12.75 11.79 -5.08
N LEU A 211 -12.97 10.57 -4.57
CA LEU A 211 -12.22 9.95 -3.48
C LEU A 211 -11.40 8.74 -3.95
N ASP A 212 -11.60 8.29 -5.17
CA ASP A 212 -10.93 7.12 -5.75
C ASP A 212 -9.43 7.35 -5.99
N GLY A 213 -8.64 6.28 -5.93
CA GLY A 213 -7.18 6.33 -6.04
C GLY A 213 -6.45 5.72 -4.84
N VAL A 214 -5.16 6.04 -4.75
CA VAL A 214 -4.18 5.43 -3.83
C VAL A 214 -3.66 6.48 -2.84
N VAL A 215 -3.40 6.09 -1.59
CA VAL A 215 -2.73 6.93 -0.60
C VAL A 215 -1.52 6.20 -0.03
N ILE A 216 -0.37 6.87 0.07
CA ILE A 216 0.88 6.30 0.59
C ILE A 216 1.44 7.23 1.69
N ALA A 217 1.92 6.67 2.80
CA ALA A 217 2.65 7.45 3.79
C ALA A 217 4.08 7.74 3.28
N ALA A 218 4.53 8.98 3.45
CA ALA A 218 5.71 9.54 2.81
C ALA A 218 6.99 8.70 2.97
N PRO A 219 7.29 8.06 4.13
CA PRO A 219 8.46 7.19 4.26
C PRO A 219 8.49 5.98 3.31
N TYR A 220 7.36 5.62 2.69
CA TYR A 220 7.21 4.37 1.92
C TYR A 220 6.89 4.59 0.43
N ILE A 221 7.12 5.81 -0.09
CA ILE A 221 6.99 6.13 -1.52
C ILE A 221 8.35 6.41 -2.17
N GLY A 222 8.56 5.80 -3.34
CA GLY A 222 9.79 5.91 -4.13
C GLY A 222 10.95 5.12 -3.54
N THR A 223 12.15 5.53 -3.90
CA THR A 223 13.43 4.91 -3.48
C THR A 223 14.42 5.99 -3.03
N GLY A 224 15.49 5.59 -2.34
CA GLY A 224 16.58 6.49 -1.97
C GLY A 224 16.27 7.38 -0.76
N SER A 225 16.78 8.61 -0.75
CA SER A 225 16.78 9.45 0.46
C SER A 225 15.38 9.81 0.97
N GLY A 226 15.21 9.73 2.29
CA GLY A 226 13.94 9.98 2.99
C GLY A 226 12.90 8.85 2.84
N THR A 227 13.30 7.66 2.40
CA THR A 227 12.50 6.43 2.54
C THR A 227 12.92 5.63 3.79
N ALA A 228 12.04 4.77 4.29
CA ALA A 228 12.25 3.97 5.51
C ALA A 228 12.26 2.46 5.21
N ALA A 229 13.39 1.82 5.47
CA ALA A 229 13.53 0.37 5.35
C ALA A 229 12.66 -0.36 6.39
N PRO A 230 12.14 -1.57 6.08
CA PRO A 230 12.36 -2.38 4.89
C PRO A 230 11.38 -2.09 3.73
N TYR A 231 10.62 -1.00 3.80
CA TYR A 231 9.59 -0.62 2.82
C TYR A 231 10.03 0.55 1.94
N ASN A 232 11.26 0.46 1.42
CA ASN A 232 12.02 1.55 0.80
C ASN A 232 12.39 1.31 -0.66
N LEU A 233 11.78 0.31 -1.33
CA LEU A 233 11.98 0.03 -2.77
C LEU A 233 10.73 0.38 -3.60
N GLY A 234 9.80 1.16 -3.03
CA GLY A 234 8.59 1.64 -3.67
C GLY A 234 7.50 0.59 -3.86
N ARG A 235 7.62 -0.61 -3.25
CA ARG A 235 6.67 -1.73 -3.48
C ARG A 235 5.35 -1.54 -2.76
N THR A 236 5.30 -0.73 -1.71
CA THR A 236 4.03 -0.27 -1.11
C THR A 236 3.12 0.32 -2.17
N THR A 237 3.62 1.20 -3.05
CA THR A 237 2.80 1.75 -4.14
C THR A 237 2.46 0.68 -5.19
N THR A 238 3.36 -0.26 -5.50
CA THR A 238 3.06 -1.39 -6.41
C THR A 238 1.89 -2.25 -5.87
N HIS A 239 1.87 -2.52 -4.57
CA HIS A 239 0.80 -3.23 -3.85
C HIS A 239 -0.53 -2.47 -3.91
N GLU A 240 -0.54 -1.18 -3.51
CA GLU A 240 -1.77 -0.38 -3.54
C GLU A 240 -2.31 -0.14 -4.96
N VAL A 241 -1.45 -0.03 -5.97
CA VAL A 241 -1.88 0.06 -7.37
C VAL A 241 -2.43 -1.29 -7.86
N GLY A 242 -2.00 -2.42 -7.29
CA GLY A 242 -2.65 -3.72 -7.47
C GLY A 242 -4.11 -3.72 -6.99
N HIS A 243 -4.37 -3.24 -5.77
CA HIS A 243 -5.74 -3.07 -5.25
C HIS A 243 -6.57 -2.11 -6.12
N TYR A 244 -6.00 -0.96 -6.50
CA TYR A 244 -6.63 -0.01 -7.43
C TYR A 244 -7.04 -0.67 -8.76
N LEU A 245 -6.27 -1.67 -9.20
CA LEU A 245 -6.50 -2.48 -10.39
C LEU A 245 -7.19 -3.84 -10.10
N ASN A 246 -7.95 -3.91 -9.00
CA ASN A 246 -8.82 -5.01 -8.59
C ASN A 246 -8.13 -6.33 -8.20
N LEU A 247 -6.94 -6.26 -7.59
CA LEU A 247 -6.29 -7.41 -6.96
C LEU A 247 -6.50 -7.42 -5.42
N PRO A 248 -7.13 -8.46 -4.85
CA PRO A 248 -7.11 -8.73 -3.41
C PRO A 248 -5.73 -9.10 -2.87
N HIS A 249 -5.63 -9.10 -1.55
CA HIS A 249 -4.57 -9.85 -0.87
C HIS A 249 -4.70 -11.35 -1.18
N LEU A 250 -3.56 -12.07 -1.19
CA LEU A 250 -3.50 -13.51 -1.53
C LEU A 250 -4.35 -14.42 -0.63
N TRP A 251 -4.79 -13.91 0.53
CA TRP A 251 -5.60 -14.63 1.50
C TRP A 251 -7.09 -14.24 1.46
N GLY A 252 -7.47 -13.26 0.64
CA GLY A 252 -8.82 -12.67 0.56
C GLY A 252 -9.10 -11.62 1.66
N SER A 253 -10.38 -11.32 1.88
CA SER A 253 -10.82 -10.09 2.57
C SER A 253 -10.56 -10.04 4.08
N SER A 254 -10.12 -11.14 4.69
CA SER A 254 -9.78 -11.17 6.11
C SER A 254 -8.49 -11.97 6.39
N ASN A 255 -7.67 -11.49 7.33
CA ASN A 255 -6.40 -12.10 7.71
C ASN A 255 -6.49 -13.55 8.26
N THR A 256 -7.69 -14.09 8.47
CA THR A 256 -7.94 -15.52 8.73
C THR A 256 -7.67 -16.40 7.51
N GLY A 257 -7.74 -15.81 6.31
CA GLY A 257 -7.35 -16.42 5.05
C GLY A 257 -8.20 -17.58 4.54
N CYS A 258 -7.58 -18.36 3.66
CA CYS A 258 -8.17 -19.47 2.89
C CYS A 258 -9.40 -19.09 2.05
N GLN A 259 -9.50 -17.82 1.66
CA GLN A 259 -10.47 -17.33 0.70
C GLN A 259 -9.84 -17.20 -0.68
N THR A 260 -10.63 -16.82 -1.68
CA THR A 260 -10.14 -16.51 -3.03
C THR A 260 -9.65 -15.07 -3.13
N ASP A 261 -8.55 -14.86 -3.84
CA ASP A 261 -8.12 -13.56 -4.38
C ASP A 261 -8.61 -13.37 -5.84
N TYR A 262 -9.54 -14.23 -6.28
CA TYR A 262 -10.04 -14.38 -7.64
C TYR A 262 -8.97 -14.66 -8.73
N SER A 263 -7.78 -15.15 -8.33
CA SER A 263 -6.72 -15.62 -9.22
C SER A 263 -6.53 -17.14 -8.99
N ASN A 264 -6.63 -17.95 -10.04
CA ASN A 264 -6.55 -19.42 -9.88
C ASN A 264 -5.10 -19.94 -9.94
N ASP A 265 -4.14 -19.06 -10.26
CA ASP A 265 -2.72 -19.35 -10.35
C ASP A 265 -1.92 -18.88 -9.11
N THR A 266 -2.58 -18.30 -8.11
CA THR A 266 -2.05 -18.07 -6.76
C THR A 266 -2.47 -19.23 -5.83
N PRO A 267 -1.54 -19.80 -5.02
CA PRO A 267 -1.92 -20.76 -3.99
C PRO A 267 -2.75 -20.08 -2.89
N ALA A 268 -3.90 -20.66 -2.55
CA ALA A 268 -4.76 -20.18 -1.46
C ALA A 268 -3.97 -20.02 -0.15
N SER A 269 -4.04 -18.82 0.45
CA SER A 269 -3.20 -18.45 1.58
C SER A 269 -3.96 -18.35 2.91
N PRO A 270 -3.51 -19.00 4.01
CA PRO A 270 -4.13 -18.90 5.33
C PRO A 270 -3.76 -17.60 6.09
N GLY A 271 -3.62 -16.48 5.38
CA GLY A 271 -3.31 -15.16 5.94
C GLY A 271 -1.92 -14.63 5.55
N PRO A 272 -1.63 -13.35 5.85
CA PRO A 272 -0.42 -12.65 5.40
C PRO A 272 0.89 -13.29 5.85
N ASN A 273 1.91 -13.16 4.99
CA ASN A 273 3.30 -13.47 5.29
C ASN A 273 4.08 -12.14 5.45
N PHE A 274 5.10 -12.11 6.31
CA PHE A 274 5.79 -10.87 6.71
C PHE A 274 7.30 -11.04 6.73
N GLY A 275 8.04 -9.93 6.62
CA GLY A 275 9.49 -9.92 6.73
C GLY A 275 10.16 -10.59 5.53
N VAL A 276 11.05 -11.55 5.83
CA VAL A 276 11.84 -12.32 4.85
C VAL A 276 11.61 -13.84 4.98
N PRO A 277 10.46 -14.38 4.53
CA PRO A 277 10.24 -15.83 4.54
C PRO A 277 11.22 -16.57 3.63
N SER A 278 11.56 -17.79 4.01
CA SER A 278 12.36 -18.70 3.17
C SER A 278 11.45 -19.57 2.29
N TYR A 279 11.87 -19.84 1.06
CA TYR A 279 11.20 -20.80 0.18
C TYR A 279 11.74 -22.23 0.42
N PRO A 280 10.88 -23.27 0.40
CA PRO A 280 9.42 -23.22 0.29
C PRO A 280 8.74 -22.86 1.62
N LEU A 281 7.71 -22.02 1.57
CA LEU A 281 6.89 -21.67 2.73
C LEU A 281 5.59 -22.46 2.68
N ASN A 282 5.60 -23.71 3.16
CA ASN A 282 4.40 -24.56 3.12
C ASN A 282 3.38 -24.14 4.18
N ARG A 283 2.14 -23.84 3.75
CA ARG A 283 1.00 -23.56 4.64
C ARG A 283 -0.26 -24.29 4.13
N VAL A 284 -1.25 -24.47 5.01
CA VAL A 284 -2.42 -25.33 4.77
C VAL A 284 -3.70 -24.53 4.61
N CYS A 285 -4.46 -24.79 3.54
CA CYS A 285 -5.85 -24.38 3.38
C CYS A 285 -6.70 -25.55 2.89
N GLY A 286 -7.90 -25.74 3.45
CA GLY A 286 -8.81 -26.82 3.04
C GLY A 286 -8.23 -28.24 3.18
N GLY A 287 -7.27 -28.44 4.10
CA GLY A 287 -6.54 -29.71 4.25
C GLY A 287 -5.40 -29.94 3.25
N VAL A 288 -5.18 -29.02 2.29
CA VAL A 288 -4.11 -29.10 1.30
C VAL A 288 -2.94 -28.22 1.72
N SER A 289 -1.74 -28.79 1.82
CA SER A 289 -0.50 -28.04 2.04
C SER A 289 0.10 -27.59 0.71
N ARG A 290 0.42 -26.30 0.57
CA ARG A 290 1.11 -25.74 -0.61
C ARG A 290 2.13 -24.68 -0.21
N SER A 291 3.21 -24.58 -0.98
CA SER A 291 4.15 -23.47 -0.87
C SER A 291 3.43 -22.17 -1.20
N GLN A 292 3.64 -21.14 -0.38
CA GLN A 292 3.02 -19.82 -0.56
C GLN A 292 3.83 -18.98 -1.54
N ILE A 293 3.14 -18.24 -2.40
CA ILE A 293 3.75 -17.31 -3.37
C ILE A 293 4.10 -15.97 -2.69
N PHE A 294 4.80 -16.01 -1.56
CA PHE A 294 5.03 -14.86 -0.68
C PHE A 294 5.86 -13.72 -1.31
N MET A 295 6.48 -13.96 -2.46
CA MET A 295 7.16 -12.95 -3.28
C MET A 295 6.23 -12.21 -4.24
N ASN A 296 4.92 -12.47 -4.19
CA ASN A 296 3.92 -11.70 -4.93
C ASN A 296 3.79 -10.29 -4.34
N TYR A 297 3.54 -9.28 -5.18
CA TYR A 297 3.31 -7.91 -4.70
C TYR A 297 2.07 -7.78 -3.81
N MET A 298 1.10 -8.70 -3.88
CA MET A 298 -0.11 -8.70 -3.05
C MET A 298 0.04 -9.41 -1.69
N ASP A 299 1.26 -9.73 -1.26
CA ASP A 299 1.58 -10.20 0.10
C ASP A 299 2.18 -9.07 0.98
N TYR A 300 2.42 -9.34 2.26
CA TYR A 300 2.85 -8.39 3.30
C TYR A 300 4.33 -8.46 3.68
N VAL A 301 5.14 -9.11 2.85
CA VAL A 301 6.60 -9.21 3.00
C VAL A 301 7.30 -7.84 2.84
N ASP A 302 8.59 -7.82 3.18
CA ASP A 302 9.48 -6.68 2.92
C ASP A 302 9.57 -6.36 1.42
N ASP A 303 9.81 -5.10 1.06
CA ASP A 303 9.89 -4.67 -0.35
C ASP A 303 10.92 -5.48 -1.15
N LYS A 304 12.05 -5.86 -0.53
CA LYS A 304 13.12 -6.64 -1.16
C LYS A 304 12.76 -8.09 -1.47
N VAL A 305 11.60 -8.57 -0.99
CA VAL A 305 11.13 -9.95 -1.18
C VAL A 305 10.10 -10.01 -2.30
N MET A 306 9.24 -8.99 -2.43
CA MET A 306 8.19 -8.98 -3.45
C MET A 306 8.67 -8.46 -4.81
N HIS A 307 8.47 -9.29 -5.84
CA HIS A 307 9.07 -9.09 -7.16
C HIS A 307 8.27 -9.68 -8.34
N MET A 308 6.99 -10.06 -8.14
CA MET A 308 6.14 -10.54 -9.24
C MET A 308 4.63 -10.35 -9.04
N PHE A 309 3.91 -10.28 -10.15
CA PHE A 309 2.47 -10.61 -10.27
C PHE A 309 2.30 -11.95 -10.98
N THR A 310 1.12 -12.57 -10.87
CA THR A 310 0.75 -13.77 -11.65
C THR A 310 0.01 -13.46 -12.96
N ALA A 311 -0.16 -14.46 -13.82
CA ALA A 311 -0.84 -14.33 -15.10
C ALA A 311 -2.33 -13.99 -14.95
N ASN A 312 -3.06 -14.57 -13.99
CA ASN A 312 -4.45 -14.18 -13.72
C ASN A 312 -4.52 -12.78 -13.10
N GLN A 313 -3.63 -12.42 -12.17
CA GLN A 313 -3.55 -11.06 -11.64
C GLN A 313 -3.37 -10.03 -12.77
N LYS A 314 -2.44 -10.26 -13.70
CA LYS A 314 -2.29 -9.45 -14.92
C LYS A 314 -3.59 -9.33 -15.71
N GLN A 315 -4.28 -10.43 -15.96
CA GLN A 315 -5.52 -10.41 -16.75
C GLN A 315 -6.65 -9.66 -16.02
N ARG A 316 -6.75 -9.76 -14.68
CA ARG A 316 -7.69 -8.97 -13.85
C ARG A 316 -7.40 -7.47 -13.99
N MET A 317 -6.14 -7.06 -13.83
CA MET A 317 -5.74 -5.65 -14.01
C MET A 317 -6.03 -5.13 -15.42
N GLN A 318 -5.76 -5.95 -16.45
CA GLN A 318 -6.10 -5.64 -17.85
C GLN A 318 -7.62 -5.55 -18.10
N ALA A 319 -8.45 -6.25 -17.34
CA ALA A 319 -9.90 -6.11 -17.42
C ALA A 319 -10.37 -4.75 -16.90
N VAL A 320 -9.79 -4.27 -15.80
CA VAL A 320 -10.11 -2.98 -15.16
C VAL A 320 -9.89 -1.80 -16.10
N VAL A 321 -8.74 -1.76 -16.80
CA VAL A 321 -8.36 -0.68 -17.74
C VAL A 321 -8.72 -0.97 -19.20
N SER A 322 -9.61 -1.94 -19.44
CA SER A 322 -10.12 -2.21 -20.79
C SER A 322 -11.13 -1.15 -21.23
N ALA A 323 -11.43 -1.08 -22.54
CA ALA A 323 -12.41 -0.13 -23.08
C ALA A 323 -13.83 -0.28 -22.48
N SER A 324 -14.18 -1.47 -22.00
CA SER A 324 -15.44 -1.76 -21.29
C SER A 324 -15.27 -1.89 -19.77
N GLY A 325 -14.06 -1.66 -19.25
CA GLY A 325 -13.72 -1.86 -17.85
C GLY A 325 -14.11 -0.66 -16.97
N PRO A 326 -14.19 -0.84 -15.64
CA PRO A 326 -14.56 0.22 -14.70
C PRO A 326 -13.56 1.39 -14.63
N ARG A 327 -12.38 1.28 -15.23
CA ARG A 327 -11.38 2.36 -15.35
C ARG A 327 -10.99 2.65 -16.81
N SER A 328 -11.95 2.49 -17.74
CA SER A 328 -11.74 2.73 -19.17
C SER A 328 -11.28 4.15 -19.50
N GLY A 329 -11.64 5.15 -18.69
CA GLY A 329 -11.24 6.56 -18.86
C GLY A 329 -9.75 6.85 -18.66
N LEU A 330 -8.99 5.95 -18.00
CA LEU A 330 -7.53 6.10 -17.88
C LEU A 330 -6.78 5.93 -19.22
N ARG A 331 -7.48 5.50 -20.29
CA ARG A 331 -6.94 5.29 -21.63
C ARG A 331 -6.90 6.60 -22.43
N LEU A 332 -6.10 7.57 -21.99
CA LEU A 332 -6.00 8.89 -22.65
C LEU A 332 -5.21 8.88 -23.97
N TYR A 333 -4.52 7.78 -24.28
CA TYR A 333 -3.64 7.61 -25.45
C TYR A 333 -3.86 6.25 -26.10
#